data_AF-A0A0D0BL55-F1
#
_entry.id   AF-A0A0D0BL55-F1
#
_cell.length_a   1.000
_cell.length_b   1.000
_cell.length_c   1.000
_cell.angle_alpha   90.00
_cell.angle_beta   90.00
_cell.angle_gamma   90.00
#
_symmetry.space_group_name_H-M   'P 1'
#
loop_
_entity.id
_entity.type
_entity.pdbx_description
1 polymer ?
#
loop_
_entity_poly.entity_id
_entity_poly.type
_entity_poly.pdbx_seq_one_letter_code
_entity_poly.pdbx_strand_id
1 'polypeptide(L)'
;MEWKPITLTPIKEAEDGTNNYSGFKWKPKLKLDTTNYWKYIDSPDYDPPINPRSPTQLKGVLTTVTIPGNEAEVKVAKDSAKLWLDGDKKALAIIAKAVPAAKLYLIEECTFAHAAWKALQNKYEPHNTLSALTIMQQIISNQYQLANNPVAWLEVMIQ
;
A
#
# COMPACT_ATOMS: atom_id res chain seq x y z
N MET A 1 -12.93 -7.85 16.14
CA MET A 1 -12.57 -8.41 14.81
C MET A 1 -11.80 -9.69 15.04
N GLU A 2 -12.35 -10.83 14.64
CA GLU A 2 -11.69 -12.13 14.79
C GLU A 2 -10.43 -12.20 13.92
N TRP A 3 -9.33 -12.67 14.50
CA TRP A 3 -8.09 -12.84 13.76
C TRP A 3 -8.21 -14.05 12.85
N LYS A 4 -8.09 -13.82 11.54
CA LYS A 4 -8.06 -14.91 10.56
C LYS A 4 -6.60 -15.19 10.21
N PRO A 5 -6.02 -16.30 10.68
CA PRO A 5 -4.65 -16.63 10.34
C PRO A 5 -4.56 -16.89 8.83
N ILE A 6 -3.86 -16.01 8.13
CA ILE A 6 -3.56 -16.18 6.71
C ILE A 6 -2.06 -16.21 6.47
N THR A 7 -1.68 -17.03 5.51
CA THR A 7 -0.31 -17.12 5.03
C THR A 7 -0.25 -16.61 3.60
N LEU A 8 0.49 -15.53 3.41
CA LEU A 8 0.80 -14.99 2.10
C LEU A 8 1.88 -15.85 1.44
N THR A 9 1.87 -15.91 0.12
CA THR A 9 2.96 -16.52 -0.62
C THR A 9 4.23 -15.70 -0.35
N PRO A 10 5.37 -16.30 0.03
CA PRO A 10 6.58 -15.52 0.29
C PRO A 10 7.12 -14.83 -0.96
N ILE A 11 7.74 -13.65 -0.77
CA ILE A 11 8.57 -13.04 -1.81
C ILE A 11 9.82 -13.91 -1.99
N LYS A 12 10.18 -14.18 -3.23
CA LYS A 12 11.38 -14.93 -3.62
C LYS A 12 12.21 -14.06 -4.57
N GLU A 13 13.51 -13.99 -4.29
CA GLU A 13 14.53 -13.43 -5.17
C GLU A 13 15.41 -14.57 -5.67
N ALA A 14 15.74 -14.57 -6.97
CA ALA A 14 16.75 -15.45 -7.55
C ALA A 14 18.11 -14.73 -7.60
N GLU A 15 19.19 -15.49 -7.76
CA GLU A 15 20.57 -14.95 -7.79
C GLU A 15 20.81 -13.99 -8.97
N ASP A 16 20.01 -14.09 -10.04
CA ASP A 16 20.04 -13.22 -11.21
C ASP A 16 19.33 -11.88 -11.03
N GLY A 17 18.83 -11.60 -9.81
CA GLY A 17 18.09 -10.37 -9.49
C GLY A 17 16.62 -10.39 -9.91
N THR A 18 16.13 -11.49 -10.49
CA THR A 18 14.68 -11.64 -10.75
C THR A 18 13.92 -11.93 -9.46
N ASN A 19 12.66 -11.47 -9.39
CA ASN A 19 11.81 -11.68 -8.23
C ASN A 19 10.37 -12.05 -8.62
N ASN A 20 9.64 -12.69 -7.72
CA ASN A 20 8.25 -13.09 -7.94
C ASN A 20 7.23 -12.01 -7.53
N TYR A 21 7.64 -10.74 -7.41
CA TYR A 21 6.81 -9.72 -6.77
C TYR A 21 5.53 -9.41 -7.53
N SER A 22 5.52 -9.51 -8.86
CA SER A 22 4.29 -9.38 -9.65
C SER A 22 3.24 -10.42 -9.24
N GLY A 23 3.66 -11.68 -9.03
CA GLY A 23 2.80 -12.75 -8.50
C GLY A 23 2.44 -12.58 -7.02
N PHE A 24 3.34 -11.98 -6.24
CA PHE A 24 3.12 -11.59 -4.85
C PHE A 24 2.14 -10.40 -4.73
N LYS A 25 2.09 -9.48 -5.68
CA LYS A 25 1.18 -8.33 -5.61
C LYS A 25 -0.27 -8.78 -5.73
N TRP A 26 -0.57 -9.65 -6.70
CA TRP A 26 -1.95 -10.05 -7.01
C TRP A 26 -2.51 -11.12 -6.07
N LYS A 27 -1.76 -12.19 -5.77
CA LYS A 27 -2.27 -13.31 -4.97
C LYS A 27 -2.49 -12.92 -3.49
N PRO A 28 -1.49 -12.34 -2.81
CA PRO A 28 -1.67 -11.68 -1.53
C PRO A 28 -2.76 -10.62 -1.46
N LYS A 29 -2.89 -9.71 -2.45
CA LYS A 29 -4.00 -8.74 -2.46
C LYS A 29 -5.36 -9.43 -2.35
N LEU A 30 -5.63 -10.44 -3.18
CA LEU A 30 -6.88 -11.20 -3.15
C LEU A 30 -7.13 -11.88 -1.78
N LYS A 31 -6.08 -12.47 -1.19
CA LYS A 31 -6.16 -13.10 0.14
C LYS A 31 -6.40 -12.08 1.26
N LEU A 32 -5.76 -10.92 1.20
CA LEU A 32 -5.94 -9.84 2.17
C LEU A 32 -7.33 -9.22 2.05
N ASP A 33 -7.86 -9.12 0.85
CA ASP A 33 -9.20 -8.58 0.57
C ASP A 33 -10.29 -9.53 1.09
N THR A 34 -10.22 -10.81 0.72
CA THR A 34 -11.14 -11.86 1.24
C THR A 34 -11.12 -12.03 2.76
N THR A 35 -10.05 -11.60 3.43
CA THR A 35 -9.95 -11.61 4.90
C THR A 35 -10.14 -10.25 5.55
N ASN A 36 -10.51 -9.23 4.77
CA ASN A 36 -10.77 -7.86 5.22
C ASN A 36 -9.55 -7.19 5.90
N TYR A 37 -8.33 -7.60 5.53
CA TYR A 37 -7.09 -6.93 5.91
C TYR A 37 -6.65 -5.89 4.87
N TRP A 38 -7.13 -5.97 3.63
CA TRP A 38 -6.80 -5.02 2.56
C TRP A 38 -7.18 -3.57 2.90
N LYS A 39 -8.22 -3.38 3.73
CA LYS A 39 -8.63 -2.06 4.23
C LYS A 39 -7.60 -1.30 5.06
N TYR A 40 -6.60 -2.00 5.61
CA TYR A 40 -5.48 -1.38 6.32
C TYR A 40 -4.30 -1.07 5.40
N ILE A 41 -4.40 -1.44 4.11
CA ILE A 41 -3.30 -1.36 3.15
C ILE A 41 -3.64 -0.38 2.05
N ASP A 42 -4.61 -0.63 1.17
CA ASP A 42 -4.85 0.27 0.01
C ASP A 42 -6.29 0.10 -0.50
N SER A 43 -7.25 -0.05 0.43
CA SER A 43 -8.68 -0.08 0.09
C SER A 43 -9.23 1.34 -0.02
N PRO A 44 -10.33 1.58 -0.75
CA PRO A 44 -11.08 2.83 -0.68
C PRO A 44 -11.47 3.23 0.75
N ASP A 45 -11.64 2.25 1.63
CA ASP A 45 -11.96 2.44 3.06
C ASP A 45 -10.71 2.62 3.96
N TYR A 46 -9.54 2.88 3.37
CA TYR A 46 -8.31 3.15 4.13
C TYR A 46 -8.42 4.52 4.81
N ASP A 47 -8.85 4.49 6.07
CA ASP A 47 -8.97 5.64 6.94
C ASP A 47 -8.15 5.42 8.22
N PRO A 48 -6.82 5.61 8.17
CA PRO A 48 -5.99 5.48 9.35
C PRO A 48 -6.39 6.54 10.38
N PRO A 49 -6.52 6.18 11.67
CA PRO A 49 -6.80 7.17 12.70
C PRO A 49 -5.70 8.21 12.67
N ILE A 50 -6.11 9.46 12.45
CA ILE A 50 -5.21 10.60 12.49
C ILE A 50 -4.71 10.72 13.92
N ASN A 51 -3.48 10.29 14.18
CA ASN A 51 -2.78 10.73 15.37
C ASN A 51 -2.71 12.25 15.27
N PRO A 52 -3.36 13.02 16.17
CA PRO A 52 -3.10 14.44 16.22
C PRO A 52 -1.59 14.56 16.37
N ARG A 53 -0.94 15.22 15.40
CA ARG A 53 0.50 15.50 15.41
C ARG A 53 0.90 15.78 16.84
N SER A 54 1.94 15.12 17.36
CA SER A 54 2.58 15.55 18.60
C SER A 54 2.70 17.06 18.48
N PRO A 55 2.09 17.84 19.39
CA PRO A 55 1.98 19.25 19.17
C PRO A 55 3.38 19.78 19.00
N THR A 56 3.62 20.52 17.91
CA THR A 56 4.73 21.45 17.87
C THR A 56 4.67 22.18 19.21
N GLN A 57 5.73 22.07 20.03
CA GLN A 57 5.81 22.76 21.30
C GLN A 57 5.65 24.26 21.06
N LEU A 58 4.42 24.74 21.04
CA LEU A 58 4.09 26.10 21.37
C LEU A 58 4.22 26.14 22.88
N LYS A 59 5.11 26.99 23.39
CA LYS A 59 5.16 27.36 24.81
C LYS A 59 3.77 27.85 25.20
N GLY A 60 2.94 26.96 25.71
CA GLY A 60 1.52 27.18 25.96
C GLY A 60 0.85 25.82 26.09
N VAL A 61 0.53 25.45 27.33
CA VAL A 61 -0.02 24.16 27.74
C VAL A 61 -1.03 23.62 26.73
N LEU A 62 -0.78 22.42 26.22
CA LEU A 62 -1.71 21.70 25.36
C LEU A 62 -2.86 21.14 26.22
N THR A 63 -3.94 21.89 26.36
CA THR A 63 -5.19 21.36 26.90
C THR A 63 -5.95 20.67 25.78
N THR A 64 -6.06 19.35 25.85
CA THR A 64 -7.09 18.60 25.10
C THR A 64 -8.44 19.06 25.63
N VAL A 65 -9.09 20.01 24.94
CA VAL A 65 -10.38 20.53 25.38
C VAL A 65 -11.44 19.47 25.10
N THR A 66 -11.78 18.70 26.13
CA THR A 66 -13.05 17.97 26.14
C THR A 66 -14.10 19.02 26.46
N ILE A 67 -14.99 19.31 25.51
CA ILE A 67 -16.07 20.26 25.72
C ILE A 67 -17.11 19.52 26.57
N PRO A 68 -17.58 20.08 27.71
CA PRO A 68 -18.60 19.44 28.52
C PRO A 68 -19.79 19.02 27.65
N GLY A 69 -20.05 17.71 27.54
CA GLY A 69 -21.15 17.14 26.76
C GLY A 69 -20.76 16.22 25.59
N ASN A 70 -19.48 16.16 25.18
CA ASN A 70 -19.02 15.26 24.10
C ASN A 70 -18.13 14.10 24.57
N GLU A 71 -18.04 13.87 25.87
CA GLU A 71 -17.17 12.84 26.47
C GLU A 71 -17.46 11.44 25.92
N ALA A 72 -18.73 11.14 25.66
CA ALA A 72 -19.17 9.87 25.08
C ALA A 72 -18.63 9.71 23.65
N GLU A 73 -18.70 10.76 22.83
CA GLU A 73 -18.22 10.75 21.45
C GLU A 73 -16.70 10.61 21.39
N VAL A 74 -15.98 11.33 22.26
CA VAL A 74 -14.52 11.24 22.37
C VAL A 74 -14.08 9.83 22.78
N LYS A 75 -14.82 9.19 23.70
CA LYS A 75 -14.53 7.81 24.12
C LYS A 75 -14.77 6.82 22.98
N VAL A 76 -15.90 6.94 22.26
CA VAL A 76 -16.20 6.09 21.09
C VAL A 76 -15.13 6.24 20.01
N ALA A 77 -14.66 7.46 19.75
CA ALA A 77 -13.58 7.73 18.80
C ALA A 77 -12.27 7.06 19.21
N LYS A 78 -11.90 7.12 20.50
CA LYS A 78 -10.70 6.43 21.05
C LYS A 78 -10.80 4.91 20.92
N ASP A 79 -11.96 4.34 21.27
CA ASP A 79 -12.18 2.90 21.18
C ASP A 79 -12.15 2.42 19.72
N SER A 80 -12.71 3.21 18.80
CA SER A 80 -12.68 2.94 17.35
C SER A 80 -11.26 3.02 16.78
N ALA A 81 -10.49 4.05 17.15
CA ALA A 81 -9.10 4.19 16.75
C ALA A 81 -8.23 3.02 17.25
N LYS A 82 -8.43 2.60 18.51
CA LYS A 82 -7.73 1.43 19.06
C LYS A 82 -8.06 0.15 18.29
N LEU A 83 -9.34 -0.08 17.99
CA LEU A 83 -9.77 -1.25 17.23
C LEU A 83 -9.16 -1.26 15.82
N TRP A 84 -9.06 -0.09 15.18
CA TRP A 84 -8.43 0.06 13.88
C TRP A 84 -6.94 -0.29 13.95
N LEU A 85 -6.20 0.30 14.90
CA LEU A 85 -4.77 0.06 15.09
C LEU A 85 -4.44 -1.41 15.37
N ASP A 86 -5.29 -2.10 16.14
CA ASP A 86 -5.11 -3.54 16.38
C ASP A 86 -5.32 -4.37 15.11
N GLY A 87 -6.18 -3.93 14.20
CA GLY A 87 -6.35 -4.55 12.88
C GLY A 87 -5.17 -4.31 11.95
N ASP A 88 -4.66 -3.08 11.92
CA ASP A 88 -3.48 -2.70 11.13
C ASP A 88 -2.22 -3.45 11.58
N LYS A 89 -1.97 -3.56 12.90
CA LYS A 89 -0.87 -4.38 13.43
C LYS A 89 -0.93 -5.84 12.98
N LYS A 90 -2.13 -6.41 12.89
CA LYS A 90 -2.32 -7.78 12.39
C LYS A 90 -2.00 -7.86 10.90
N ALA A 91 -2.44 -6.89 10.11
CA ALA A 91 -2.11 -6.81 8.69
C ALA A 91 -0.59 -6.67 8.47
N LEU A 92 0.08 -5.82 9.25
CA LEU A 92 1.53 -5.65 9.24
C LEU A 92 2.25 -6.96 9.57
N ALA A 93 1.82 -7.70 10.60
CA ALA A 93 2.39 -8.99 10.96
C ALA A 93 2.21 -10.04 9.84
N ILE A 94 1.08 -10.03 9.13
CA ILE A 94 0.83 -10.91 7.98
C ILE A 94 1.79 -10.57 6.83
N ILE A 95 2.00 -9.28 6.54
CA ILE A 95 2.97 -8.82 5.54
C ILE A 95 4.39 -9.26 5.95
N ALA A 96 4.79 -9.01 7.20
CA ALA A 96 6.12 -9.34 7.70
C ALA A 96 6.46 -10.83 7.58
N LYS A 97 5.49 -11.71 7.84
CA LYS A 97 5.66 -13.17 7.64
C LYS A 97 5.92 -13.57 6.19
N ALA A 98 5.53 -12.72 5.24
CA ALA A 98 5.70 -12.98 3.81
C ALA A 98 7.03 -12.45 3.26
N VAL A 99 7.72 -11.61 4.03
CA VAL A 99 9.02 -11.03 3.68
C VAL A 99 10.14 -12.01 4.06
N PRO A 100 11.13 -12.25 3.18
CA PRO A 100 12.32 -13.02 3.53
C PRO A 100 13.01 -12.45 4.77
N ALA A 101 13.46 -13.32 5.69
CA ALA A 101 14.09 -12.90 6.94
C ALA A 101 15.27 -11.93 6.72
N ALA A 102 16.08 -12.17 5.67
CA ALA A 102 17.21 -11.32 5.29
C ALA A 102 16.83 -9.90 4.84
N LYS A 103 15.54 -9.64 4.56
CA LYS A 103 15.00 -8.39 4.03
C LYS A 103 13.98 -7.73 4.96
N LEU A 104 13.82 -8.24 6.18
CA LEU A 104 12.90 -7.66 7.17
C LEU A 104 13.23 -6.19 7.50
N TYR A 105 14.51 -5.80 7.38
CA TYR A 105 14.96 -4.41 7.53
C TYR A 105 14.20 -3.42 6.62
N LEU A 106 13.62 -3.88 5.50
CA LEU A 106 12.85 -3.02 4.59
C LEU A 106 11.53 -2.51 5.20
N ILE A 107 11.00 -3.22 6.19
CA ILE A 107 9.70 -2.93 6.80
C ILE A 107 9.81 -2.70 8.31
N GLU A 108 11.02 -2.76 8.88
CA GLU A 108 11.25 -2.65 10.33
C GLU A 108 10.83 -1.29 10.89
N GLU A 109 11.06 -0.21 10.13
CA GLU A 109 10.68 1.15 10.51
C GLU A 109 9.23 1.51 10.16
N CYS A 110 8.49 0.60 9.51
CA CYS A 110 7.12 0.86 9.08
C CYS A 110 6.13 0.70 10.23
N THR A 111 5.47 1.79 10.62
CA THR A 111 4.44 1.81 11.65
C THR A 111 3.08 1.26 11.21
N PHE A 112 2.78 1.32 9.91
CA PHE A 112 1.50 0.92 9.34
C PHE A 112 1.67 -0.13 8.24
N ALA A 113 0.66 -0.98 8.06
CA ALA A 113 0.65 -2.01 7.02
C ALA A 113 0.74 -1.41 5.61
N HIS A 114 0.07 -0.27 5.37
CA HIS A 114 0.20 0.51 4.12
C HIS A 114 1.66 0.87 3.81
N ALA A 115 2.37 1.44 4.79
CA ALA A 115 3.75 1.89 4.61
C ALA A 115 4.68 0.71 4.28
N ALA A 116 4.54 -0.40 5.00
CA ALA A 116 5.29 -1.63 4.73
C ALA A 116 5.01 -2.16 3.33
N TRP A 117 3.75 -2.16 2.89
CA TRP A 117 3.36 -2.57 1.55
C TRP A 117 3.97 -1.68 0.46
N LYS A 118 3.94 -0.35 0.64
CA LYS A 118 4.57 0.60 -0.29
C LYS A 118 6.09 0.46 -0.33
N ALA A 119 6.75 0.22 0.81
CA ALA A 119 8.19 -0.02 0.86
C ALA A 119 8.59 -1.26 0.06
N LEU A 120 7.85 -2.36 0.21
CA LEU A 120 8.03 -3.56 -0.60
C LEU A 120 7.75 -3.26 -2.09
N GLN A 121 6.70 -2.52 -2.39
CA GLN A 121 6.37 -2.11 -3.76
C GLN A 121 7.53 -1.36 -4.41
N ASN A 122 8.08 -0.36 -3.74
CA ASN A 122 9.19 0.44 -4.26
C ASN A 122 10.48 -0.38 -4.44
N LYS A 123 10.72 -1.38 -3.59
CA LYS A 123 11.91 -2.22 -3.68
C LYS A 123 11.84 -3.24 -4.80
N TYR A 124 10.67 -3.85 -4.97
CA TYR A 124 10.50 -5.05 -5.78
C TYR A 124 9.81 -4.84 -7.12
N GLU A 125 8.98 -3.79 -7.25
CA GLU A 125 8.39 -3.43 -8.53
C GLU A 125 9.49 -2.76 -9.38
N PRO A 126 9.84 -3.33 -10.55
CA PRO A 126 10.90 -2.74 -11.37
C PRO A 126 10.45 -1.37 -11.85
N HIS A 127 11.35 -0.38 -11.84
CA HIS A 127 11.12 0.97 -12.38
C HIS A 127 10.56 0.94 -13.80
N ASN A 128 10.91 -0.10 -14.56
CA ASN A 128 10.49 -0.29 -15.94
C ASN A 128 9.00 -0.66 -16.09
N THR A 129 8.26 -0.92 -15.02
CA THR A 129 6.82 -1.25 -15.11
C THR A 129 6.01 -0.01 -15.50
N LEU A 130 6.37 1.16 -14.96
CA LEU A 130 5.81 2.44 -15.36
C LEU A 130 6.19 2.76 -16.80
N SER A 131 7.47 2.62 -17.16
CA SER A 131 7.93 2.80 -18.54
C SER A 131 7.23 1.85 -19.52
N ALA A 132 7.05 0.57 -19.16
CA ALA A 132 6.35 -0.42 -19.97
C ALA A 132 4.85 -0.15 -20.08
N LEU A 133 4.21 0.37 -19.03
CA LEU A 133 2.82 0.84 -19.08
C LEU A 133 2.67 2.06 -19.97
N THR A 134 3.59 3.03 -19.88
CA THR A 134 3.63 4.20 -20.75
C THR A 134 3.85 3.81 -22.20
N ILE A 135 4.81 2.89 -22.48
CA ILE A 135 5.05 2.35 -23.82
C ILE A 135 3.82 1.61 -24.33
N MET A 136 3.16 0.77 -23.51
CA MET A 136 1.92 0.09 -23.90
C MET A 136 0.81 1.10 -24.23
N GLN A 137 0.64 2.15 -23.42
CA GLN A 137 -0.34 3.20 -23.69
C GLN A 137 -0.01 3.97 -24.97
N GLN A 138 1.26 4.24 -25.25
CA GLN A 138 1.69 4.86 -26.51
C GLN A 138 1.37 3.95 -27.70
N ILE A 139 1.67 2.65 -27.62
CA ILE A 139 1.36 1.68 -28.68
C ILE A 139 -0.15 1.58 -28.92
N ILE A 140 -0.96 1.51 -27.86
CA ILE A 140 -2.43 1.43 -27.96
C ILE A 140 -3.02 2.73 -28.51
N SER A 141 -2.54 3.88 -28.04
CA SER A 141 -3.03 5.19 -28.48
C SER A 141 -2.61 5.49 -29.92
N ASN A 142 -1.42 5.06 -30.31
CA ASN A 142 -0.88 5.19 -31.66
C ASN A 142 -1.14 3.93 -32.48
N GLN A 143 -2.17 3.14 -32.20
CA GLN A 143 -2.51 2.00 -33.04
C GLN A 143 -2.85 2.47 -34.46
N TYR A 144 -2.35 1.76 -35.48
CA TYR A 144 -2.63 2.10 -36.86
C TYR A 144 -4.14 1.99 -37.12
N GLN A 145 -4.75 3.10 -37.54
CA GLN A 145 -6.12 3.11 -38.03
C GLN A 145 -6.06 3.20 -39.55
N LEU A 146 -6.89 2.40 -40.25
CA LEU A 146 -6.92 2.35 -41.72
C LEU A 146 -7.15 3.73 -42.39
N ALA A 147 -7.73 4.68 -41.64
CA ALA A 147 -7.96 6.05 -42.07
C ALA A 147 -6.71 6.95 -42.04
N ASN A 148 -5.63 6.53 -41.38
CA ASN A 148 -4.41 7.32 -41.21
C ASN A 148 -3.36 6.99 -42.28
N ASN A 149 -2.66 8.02 -42.76
CA ASN A 149 -1.55 7.86 -43.69
C ASN A 149 -0.43 7.03 -43.02
N PRO A 150 -0.01 5.89 -43.62
CA PRO A 150 0.99 5.00 -43.02
C PRO A 150 2.36 5.67 -42.81
N VAL A 151 2.74 6.64 -43.64
CA VAL A 151 4.02 7.37 -43.49
C VAL A 151 3.98 8.29 -42.27
N ALA A 152 2.90 9.05 -42.11
CA ALA A 152 2.71 9.95 -40.96
C ALA A 152 2.58 9.18 -39.64
N TRP A 153 1.98 7.98 -39.68
CA TRP A 153 1.90 7.09 -38.53
C TRP A 153 3.27 6.55 -38.11
N LEU A 154 4.12 6.20 -39.07
CA LEU A 154 5.49 5.73 -38.82
C LEU A 154 6.38 6.83 -38.20
N GLU A 155 6.24 8.09 -38.65
CA GLU A 155 7.01 9.21 -38.09
C GLU A 155 6.70 9.47 -36.61
N VAL A 156 5.45 9.28 -36.18
CA VAL A 156 5.01 9.43 -34.77
C VAL A 156 5.51 8.29 -33.88
N MET A 157 5.80 7.12 -34.45
CA MET A 157 6.29 5.94 -33.71
C MET A 157 7.80 5.94 -33.45
N ILE A 158 8.59 6.72 -34.20
CA ILE A 158 10.07 6.67 -34.19
C ILE A 158 10.69 7.78 -33.29
N GLN A 159 9.88 8.69 -32.74
CA GLN A 159 10.32 9.73 -31.77
C GLN A 159 10.28 9.23 -30.33
#